data_AF-W1X650-F1
#
_entry.id   AF-W1X650-F1
#
_cell.length_a   1.000
_cell.length_b   1.000
_cell.length_c   1.000
_cell.angle_alpha   90.00
_cell.angle_beta   90.00
_cell.angle_gamma   90.00
#
_symmetry.space_group_name_H-M   'P 1'
#
loop_
_entity.id
_entity.type
_entity.pdbx_description
1 polymer ?
#
loop_
_entity_poly.entity_id
_entity_poly.type
_entity_poly.pdbx_seq_one_letter_code
_entity_poly.pdbx_strand_id
1 'polypeptide(L)'
;SKKPKSTKVTTKNVDVHYMETLTNSAEQGIISQVDFFDKEISNKDNINGYYIVENNDFIYNPRISTLAPVGPINRNKLNRTGIMSPLYTVFRASNVDLGFLE
;
A
#
# COMPACT_ATOMS: atom_id res chain seq x y z
N SER A 1 -20.49 20.09 -8.82
CA SER A 1 -19.23 19.34 -8.96
C SER A 1 -19.10 18.35 -7.81
N LYS A 2 -18.56 17.14 -8.03
CA LYS A 2 -18.26 16.21 -6.93
C LYS A 2 -17.00 16.71 -6.21
N LYS A 3 -17.01 16.73 -4.87
CA LYS A 3 -15.84 17.16 -4.06
C LYS A 3 -14.79 16.04 -4.00
N PRO A 4 -13.48 16.37 -3.95
CA PRO A 4 -12.43 15.41 -3.64
C PRO A 4 -12.74 14.63 -2.37
N LYS A 5 -12.51 13.32 -2.37
CA LYS A 5 -12.75 12.44 -1.23
C LYS A 5 -11.62 11.44 -1.08
N SER A 6 -11.14 11.26 0.15
CA SER A 6 -10.28 10.15 0.56
C SER A 6 -11.03 9.23 1.51
N THR A 7 -10.83 7.92 1.40
CA THR A 7 -11.43 6.90 2.28
C THR A 7 -10.36 5.92 2.71
N LYS A 8 -10.26 5.66 4.02
CA LYS A 8 -9.34 4.65 4.55
C LYS A 8 -9.78 3.26 4.06
N VAL A 9 -8.84 2.49 3.52
CA VAL A 9 -9.07 1.09 3.16
C VAL A 9 -8.96 0.25 4.44
N THR A 10 -9.98 -0.58 4.66
CA THR A 10 -10.07 -1.46 5.83
C THR A 10 -10.43 -2.90 5.48
N THR A 11 -10.67 -3.18 4.18
CA THR A 11 -10.95 -4.51 3.67
C THR A 11 -9.75 -5.41 3.89
N LYS A 12 -9.96 -6.51 4.62
CA LYS A 12 -8.92 -7.49 4.93
C LYS A 12 -8.94 -8.66 3.93
N ASN A 13 -7.79 -9.30 3.77
CA ASN A 13 -7.58 -10.49 2.96
C ASN A 13 -8.12 -11.77 3.62
N VAL A 14 -9.38 -11.73 4.06
CA VAL A 14 -10.07 -12.89 4.63
C VAL A 14 -10.07 -14.01 3.58
N ASP A 15 -9.93 -15.26 4.04
CA ASP A 15 -9.80 -16.46 3.22
C ASP A 15 -8.59 -16.49 2.26
N VAL A 16 -7.69 -15.52 2.38
CA VAL A 16 -6.38 -15.49 1.72
C VAL A 16 -6.49 -15.52 0.18
N HIS A 17 -7.35 -14.67 -0.38
CA HIS A 17 -7.53 -14.56 -1.83
C HIS A 17 -6.33 -13.97 -2.58
N TYR A 18 -5.50 -13.17 -1.90
CA TYR A 18 -4.31 -12.55 -2.46
C TYR A 18 -3.06 -12.99 -1.67
N MET A 19 -1.96 -13.23 -2.39
CA MET A 19 -0.70 -13.74 -1.82
C MET A 19 0.46 -12.75 -1.87
N GLU A 20 0.45 -11.81 -2.81
CA GLU A 20 1.56 -10.87 -3.03
C GLU A 20 1.55 -9.77 -1.96
N THR A 21 2.47 -9.87 -1.00
CA THR A 21 2.70 -8.81 -0.02
C THR A 21 3.52 -7.69 -0.64
N LEU A 22 2.95 -6.49 -0.65
CA LEU A 22 3.62 -5.28 -1.09
C LEU A 22 4.28 -4.56 0.10
N THR A 23 5.19 -3.64 -0.20
CA THR A 23 5.76 -2.67 0.73
C THR A 23 5.76 -1.29 0.10
N ASN A 24 5.92 -0.26 0.94
CA ASN A 24 6.15 1.11 0.51
C ASN A 24 7.54 1.57 0.94
N SER A 25 8.43 1.77 -0.03
CA SER A 25 9.78 2.29 0.16
C SER A 25 9.89 3.75 -0.29
N ALA A 26 10.84 4.48 0.29
CA ALA A 26 11.08 5.88 -0.07
C ALA A 26 11.67 6.04 -1.48
N GLU A 27 12.44 5.06 -1.95
CA GLU A 27 13.17 5.14 -3.24
C GLU A 27 12.40 4.53 -4.40
N GLN A 28 11.75 3.38 -4.19
CA GLN A 28 11.13 2.58 -5.26
C GLN A 28 9.60 2.65 -5.24
N GLY A 29 9.02 3.34 -4.25
CA GLY A 29 7.58 3.45 -4.09
C GLY A 29 6.93 2.13 -3.68
N ILE A 30 5.80 1.80 -4.32
CA ILE A 30 5.09 0.54 -4.08
C ILE A 30 5.74 -0.58 -4.88
N ILE A 31 6.19 -1.62 -4.17
CA ILE A 31 6.95 -2.75 -4.73
C ILE A 31 6.62 -4.03 -3.96
N SER A 32 6.81 -5.20 -4.57
CA SER A 32 6.73 -6.49 -3.87
C SER A 32 7.77 -6.57 -2.76
N GLN A 33 7.41 -7.20 -1.62
CA GLN A 33 8.39 -7.48 -0.57
C GLN A 33 9.51 -8.40 -1.05
N VAL A 34 9.20 -9.37 -1.90
CA VAL A 34 10.21 -10.31 -2.43
C VAL A 34 11.23 -9.55 -3.26
N ASP A 35 10.78 -8.67 -4.16
CA ASP A 35 11.66 -7.85 -5.00
C ASP A 35 12.49 -6.86 -4.17
N PHE A 36 11.94 -6.33 -3.07
CA PHE A 36 12.61 -5.33 -2.24
C PHE A 36 13.62 -5.94 -1.24
N PHE A 37 13.28 -7.08 -0.63
CA PHE A 37 14.10 -7.69 0.44
C PHE A 37 14.88 -8.91 0.00
N ASP A 38 14.70 -9.37 -1.25
CA ASP A 38 15.22 -10.63 -1.78
C ASP A 38 14.82 -11.86 -0.93
N LYS A 39 13.69 -11.75 -0.23
CA LYS A 39 13.09 -12.82 0.59
C LYS A 39 11.64 -12.50 0.94
N GLU A 40 10.89 -13.54 1.30
CA GLU A 40 9.58 -13.36 1.95
C GLU A 40 9.78 -12.91 3.41
N ILE A 41 9.23 -11.75 3.75
CA ILE A 41 9.21 -11.24 5.13
C ILE A 41 7.90 -11.60 5.85
N SER A 42 6.81 -11.69 5.10
CA SER A 42 5.48 -12.01 5.62
C SER A 42 5.36 -13.51 5.90
N ASN A 43 4.84 -13.87 7.08
CA ASN A 43 4.43 -15.23 7.35
C ASN A 43 3.13 -15.49 6.59
N LYS A 44 3.14 -16.44 5.63
CA LYS A 44 1.98 -16.84 4.82
C LYS A 44 0.78 -17.31 5.66
N ASP A 45 1.01 -17.83 6.85
CA ASP A 45 -0.08 -18.23 7.76
C ASP A 45 -0.77 -17.01 8.41
N ASN A 46 -0.20 -15.81 8.28
CA ASN A 46 -0.65 -14.60 8.97
C ASN A 46 -1.00 -13.42 8.04
N ILE A 47 -1.27 -13.69 6.76
CA ILE A 47 -1.66 -12.64 5.80
C ILE A 47 -3.17 -12.41 5.69
N ASN A 48 -4.00 -13.21 6.38
CA ASN A 48 -5.46 -13.05 6.40
C ASN A 48 -5.87 -11.65 6.93
N GLY A 49 -5.12 -11.13 7.91
CA GLY A 49 -5.36 -9.83 8.52
C GLY A 49 -4.88 -8.63 7.69
N TYR A 50 -4.19 -8.84 6.56
CA TYR A 50 -3.58 -7.76 5.78
C TYR A 50 -4.65 -7.03 4.96
N TYR A 51 -4.43 -5.75 4.68
CA TYR A 51 -5.36 -4.97 3.86
C TYR A 51 -5.17 -5.32 2.38
N ILE A 52 -6.28 -5.46 1.65
CA ILE A 52 -6.27 -5.58 0.20
C ILE A 52 -6.01 -4.19 -0.39
N VAL A 53 -4.95 -4.08 -1.21
CA VAL A 53 -4.53 -2.83 -1.84
C VAL A 53 -4.71 -2.95 -3.35
N GLU A 54 -5.62 -2.17 -3.90
CA GLU A 54 -5.91 -2.14 -5.34
C GLU A 54 -4.96 -1.20 -6.07
N ASN A 55 -4.97 -1.27 -7.41
CA ASN A 55 -4.31 -0.27 -8.23
C ASN A 55 -4.87 1.12 -7.88
N ASN A 56 -3.98 2.12 -7.83
CA ASN A 56 -4.25 3.51 -7.46
C ASN A 56 -4.58 3.81 -5.98
N ASP A 57 -4.55 2.81 -5.10
CA ASP A 57 -4.54 3.08 -3.66
C ASP A 57 -3.22 3.76 -3.25
N PHE A 58 -3.30 4.64 -2.27
CA PHE A 58 -2.14 5.29 -1.66
C PHE A 58 -1.81 4.60 -0.35
N ILE A 59 -0.52 4.40 -0.10
CA ILE A 59 -0.02 3.73 1.07
C ILE A 59 0.94 4.66 1.78
N TYR A 60 0.73 4.85 3.08
CA TYR A 60 1.62 5.56 3.98
C TYR A 60 2.35 4.56 4.89
N ASN A 61 3.68 4.69 4.96
CA ASN A 61 4.53 4.01 5.92
C ASN A 61 5.02 5.03 6.97
N PRO A 62 4.64 4.94 8.26
CA PRO A 62 5.05 5.91 9.27
C PRO A 62 6.53 5.83 9.65
N ARG A 63 7.28 4.86 9.12
CA ARG A 63 8.71 4.74 9.39
C ARG A 63 9.48 5.87 8.72
N ILE A 64 10.07 6.72 9.55
CA ILE A 64 10.93 7.83 9.17
C ILE A 64 12.28 7.31 8.66
N SER A 65 12.80 7.94 7.60
CA SER A 65 14.17 7.75 7.10
C SER A 65 14.78 9.10 6.72
N THR A 66 16.07 9.13 6.40
CA THR A 66 16.74 10.32 5.84
C THR A 66 16.08 10.82 4.55
N LEU A 67 15.59 9.90 3.72
CA LEU A 67 14.91 10.20 2.46
C LEU A 67 13.43 10.56 2.64
N ALA A 68 12.80 10.12 3.74
CA ALA A 68 11.40 10.36 4.03
C ALA A 68 11.22 10.77 5.51
N PRO A 69 11.47 12.05 5.85
CA PRO A 69 11.44 12.54 7.25
C PRO A 69 10.07 12.43 7.92
N VAL A 70 9.00 12.30 7.13
CA VAL A 70 7.61 12.10 7.60
C VAL A 70 7.05 10.72 7.22
N GLY A 71 7.89 9.84 6.69
CA GLY A 71 7.50 8.55 6.11
C GLY A 71 7.00 8.66 4.66
N PRO A 72 7.24 7.67 3.80
CA PRO A 72 6.83 7.75 2.40
C PRO A 72 5.33 7.57 2.23
N ILE A 73 4.76 8.29 1.28
CA ILE A 73 3.40 8.10 0.76
C ILE A 73 3.54 7.83 -0.72
N ASN A 74 3.13 6.66 -1.19
CA ASN A 74 3.23 6.29 -2.60
C ASN A 74 1.94 5.64 -3.09
N ARG A 75 1.63 5.85 -4.38
CA ARG A 75 0.48 5.24 -5.05
C ARG A 75 0.85 3.88 -5.62
N ASN A 76 0.00 2.87 -5.44
CA ASN A 76 0.15 1.61 -6.15
C ASN A 76 -0.07 1.81 -7.64
N LYS A 77 1.02 1.82 -8.43
CA LYS A 77 1.00 1.95 -9.89
C LYS A 77 1.35 0.64 -10.60
N LEU A 78 1.33 -0.49 -9.88
CA LEU A 78 1.76 -1.79 -10.41
C LEU A 78 0.72 -2.43 -11.35
N ASN A 79 -0.45 -1.80 -11.54
CA ASN A 79 -1.59 -2.33 -12.31
C ASN A 79 -2.08 -3.71 -11.82
N ARG A 80 -1.90 -3.99 -10.53
CA ARG A 80 -2.35 -5.22 -9.88
C ARG A 80 -2.71 -5.00 -8.42
N THR A 81 -3.49 -5.92 -7.88
CA THR A 81 -3.88 -5.97 -6.47
C THR A 81 -2.85 -6.78 -5.68
N GLY A 82 -2.45 -6.25 -4.53
CA GLY A 82 -1.64 -6.97 -3.55
C GLY A 82 -2.21 -6.79 -2.15
N ILE A 83 -1.43 -7.18 -1.15
CA ILE A 83 -1.80 -7.02 0.25
C ILE A 83 -0.73 -6.24 1.02
N MET A 84 -1.17 -5.49 2.02
CA MET A 84 -0.30 -4.65 2.83
C MET A 84 -0.50 -4.94 4.31
N SER A 85 0.61 -5.02 5.05
CA SER A 85 0.57 -5.22 6.50
C SER A 85 -0.26 -4.13 7.18
N PRO A 86 -1.02 -4.46 8.25
CA PRO A 86 -1.78 -3.47 9.03
C PRO A 86 -0.93 -2.34 9.66
N LEU A 87 0.40 -2.47 9.65
CA LEU A 87 1.33 -1.43 10.05
C LEU A 87 1.33 -0.20 9.12
N TYR A 88 0.80 -0.34 7.91
CA TYR A 88 0.68 0.73 6.93
C TYR A 88 -0.73 1.30 6.94
N THR A 89 -0.86 2.59 6.61
CA THR A 89 -2.17 3.20 6.35
C THR A 89 -2.43 3.19 4.85
N VAL A 90 -3.55 2.61 4.44
CA VAL A 90 -3.97 2.56 3.04
C VAL A 90 -5.20 3.46 2.87
N PHE A 91 -5.23 4.28 1.83
CA PHE A 91 -6.37 5.13 1.52
C PHE A 91 -6.62 5.24 0.01
N ARG A 92 -7.91 5.38 -0.32
CA ARG A 92 -8.41 5.49 -1.69
C ARG A 92 -8.93 6.89 -1.94
N ALA A 93 -8.38 7.56 -2.96
CA ALA A 93 -8.84 8.86 -3.40
C ALA A 93 -9.85 8.74 -4.55
N SER A 94 -10.82 9.65 -4.59
CA SER A 94 -11.85 9.71 -5.64
C SER A 94 -12.28 11.15 -5.91
N ASN A 95 -12.80 11.40 -7.11
CA ASN A 95 -13.19 12.73 -7.60
C ASN A 95 -12.05 13.77 -7.54
N VAL A 96 -10.82 13.32 -7.80
CA VAL A 96 -9.61 14.15 -7.82
C VAL A 96 -8.64 13.54 -8.83
N ASP A 97 -7.83 14.38 -9.47
CA ASP A 97 -6.69 13.90 -10.23
C ASP A 97 -5.69 13.24 -9.27
N LEU A 98 -5.41 11.96 -9.49
CA LEU A 98 -4.50 11.22 -8.63
C LEU A 98 -3.04 11.67 -8.83
N GLY A 99 -2.71 12.24 -9.99
CA GLY A 99 -1.41 12.84 -10.28
C GLY A 99 -1.14 14.12 -9.48
N PHE A 100 -2.18 14.75 -8.94
CA PHE A 100 -2.03 15.92 -8.05
C PHE A 100 -1.67 15.52 -6.61
N LEU A 101 -1.90 14.26 -6.22
CA LEU A 101 -1.68 13.76 -4.85
C LEU A 101 -0.32 13.05 -4.67
N GLU A 102 0.52 13.05 -5.70
CA GLU A 102 1.80 12.34 -5.77
C GLU A 102 2.99 13.29 -5.96
#